data_AF-A0A1A8ZDX9-F1
#
_entry.id   AF-A0A1A8ZDX9-F1
#
_cell.length_a   1.000
_cell.length_b   1.000
_cell.length_c   1.000
_cell.angle_alpha   90.00
_cell.angle_beta   90.00
_cell.angle_gamma   90.00
#
_symmetry.space_group_name_H-M   'P 1'
#
loop_
_entity.id
_entity.type
_entity.pdbx_description
1 polymer ?
#
loop_
_entity_poly.entity_id
_entity_poly.type
_entity_poly.pdbx_seq_one_letter_code
_entity_poly.pdbx_strand_id
1 'polypeptide(L)'
;MPTYFSPGIYVEEVPSGARPIGPAGTSTAAFVGVAPDPTAHVGQALAINSWSEFLRLYADGEHLASTPLARAVFGFLDNGGTRCWVVNVGAGGQLTGAGGRRSGLQLLEAVDEVSILAAPGYHDPVSHEALISMAERLRTMVAICDPPPDVDDVSTLTRVATPGSARPSGKPADGTPKPADGTPKPDDDGPAAYRPRQSDFATFYFPWIKVRDPLTGELVLTPPSGHVAGIWARTDALRGVHKAPANEPVRGAVDLACRVTRPEHDVLNPKGVNVIRYFAGEGIRLWGARTLAAEASEWRYLNVRRLSIAIEQAIANGTRWMVFEPNDYTLWRSIRRDIGAFLTRVWRDGALLGRTPEEAFFVKCDEETNPADVRDAGMVVAHIGIAVVKPAEFVVFKLSQWAGGTETDTIGG
;
A
#
# COMPACT_ATOMS: atom_id res chain seq x y z
N MET A 1 38.47 -5.73 -32.27
CA MET A 1 39.76 -6.30 -31.86
C MET A 1 40.87 -5.36 -32.31
N PRO A 2 41.84 -5.06 -31.43
CA PRO A 2 43.11 -4.42 -31.75
C PRO A 2 43.87 -5.23 -32.81
N THR A 3 44.76 -4.55 -33.54
CA THR A 3 45.60 -5.19 -34.55
C THR A 3 47.00 -5.36 -33.99
N TYR A 4 47.42 -6.62 -33.85
CA TYR A 4 48.71 -6.99 -33.27
C TYR A 4 49.71 -7.35 -34.38
N PHE A 5 50.88 -6.69 -34.40
CA PHE A 5 51.85 -6.79 -35.51
C PHE A 5 53.16 -7.50 -35.14
N SER A 6 53.26 -8.05 -33.93
CA SER A 6 54.48 -8.70 -33.41
C SER A 6 54.13 -9.94 -32.56
N PRO A 7 55.01 -10.96 -32.46
CA PRO A 7 54.82 -12.08 -31.54
C PRO A 7 54.92 -11.60 -30.08
N GLY A 8 53.91 -11.88 -29.24
CA GLY A 8 53.86 -11.45 -27.83
C GLY A 8 52.56 -11.87 -27.11
N ILE A 9 52.48 -11.64 -25.80
CA ILE A 9 51.25 -11.81 -25.00
C ILE A 9 50.52 -10.46 -24.94
N TYR A 10 49.22 -10.46 -25.26
CA TYR A 10 48.37 -9.27 -25.27
C TYR A 10 47.18 -9.44 -24.33
N VAL A 11 46.79 -8.36 -23.67
CA VAL A 11 45.68 -8.31 -22.69
C VAL A 11 44.75 -7.16 -23.05
N GLU A 12 43.44 -7.42 -23.12
CA GLU A 12 42.37 -6.46 -23.43
C GLU A 12 41.32 -6.41 -22.31
N GLU A 13 40.67 -5.26 -22.17
CA GLU A 13 39.64 -5.03 -21.15
C GLU A 13 38.26 -5.56 -21.62
N VAL A 14 37.57 -6.27 -20.71
CA VAL A 14 36.30 -6.98 -20.92
C VAL A 14 35.23 -6.36 -20.02
N PRO A 15 34.05 -5.93 -20.52
CA PRO A 15 32.98 -5.55 -19.62
C PRO A 15 32.23 -6.80 -19.15
N SER A 16 32.70 -7.45 -18.08
CA SER A 16 31.87 -8.35 -17.29
C SER A 16 31.64 -7.78 -15.89
N GLY A 17 31.11 -6.56 -15.84
CA GLY A 17 30.60 -6.01 -14.59
C GLY A 17 29.31 -6.73 -14.21
N ALA A 18 29.22 -7.23 -12.97
CA ALA A 18 27.91 -7.45 -12.36
C ALA A 18 27.14 -6.12 -12.45
N ARG A 19 25.90 -6.14 -12.94
CA ARG A 19 25.03 -4.95 -12.95
C ARG A 19 24.14 -5.03 -11.71
N PRO A 20 24.48 -4.32 -10.62
CA PRO A 20 23.79 -4.54 -9.35
C PRO A 20 22.35 -4.05 -9.45
N ILE A 21 21.41 -4.92 -9.06
CA ILE A 21 20.01 -4.55 -8.91
C ILE A 21 19.87 -3.69 -7.63
N GLY A 22 19.43 -2.44 -7.80
CA GLY A 22 19.10 -1.54 -6.69
C GLY A 22 17.72 -1.81 -6.10
N PRO A 23 17.42 -1.31 -4.89
CA PRO A 23 16.08 -1.39 -4.32
C PRO A 23 15.09 -0.53 -5.14
N ALA A 24 13.83 -0.97 -5.21
CA ALA A 24 12.74 -0.16 -5.73
C ALA A 24 12.19 0.80 -4.66
N GLY A 25 11.64 1.94 -5.08
CA GLY A 25 10.99 2.89 -4.18
C GLY A 25 9.68 2.31 -3.61
N THR A 26 9.48 2.41 -2.29
CA THR A 26 8.30 1.85 -1.61
C THR A 26 7.47 2.89 -0.85
N SER A 27 7.92 4.16 -0.81
CA SER A 27 7.36 5.21 0.04
C SER A 27 6.61 6.31 -0.72
N THR A 28 6.62 6.30 -2.05
CA THR A 28 5.95 7.32 -2.86
C THR A 28 4.46 7.03 -2.93
N ALA A 29 3.65 7.95 -2.40
CA ALA A 29 2.21 7.86 -2.42
C ALA A 29 1.58 8.60 -3.62
N ALA A 30 0.34 8.28 -3.94
CA ALA A 30 -0.52 9.06 -4.81
C ALA A 30 -1.88 9.28 -4.15
N PHE A 31 -2.30 10.55 -4.12
CA PHE A 31 -3.58 10.98 -3.56
C PHE A 31 -4.45 11.59 -4.66
N VAL A 32 -5.67 11.06 -4.80
CA VAL A 32 -6.65 11.55 -5.78
C VAL A 32 -7.86 12.11 -5.05
N GLY A 33 -8.29 13.32 -5.39
CA GLY A 33 -9.50 13.90 -4.82
C GLY A 33 -9.70 15.36 -5.18
N VAL A 34 -10.47 16.09 -4.37
CA VAL A 34 -10.75 17.51 -4.58
C VAL A 34 -9.75 18.35 -3.77
N ALA A 35 -8.98 19.19 -4.45
CA ALA A 35 -8.07 20.15 -3.83
C ALA A 35 -8.80 21.35 -3.20
N PRO A 36 -8.17 22.09 -2.27
CA PRO A 36 -8.72 23.32 -1.70
C PRO A 36 -9.16 24.34 -2.74
N ASP A 37 -8.34 24.58 -3.78
CA ASP A 37 -8.79 25.20 -5.04
C ASP A 37 -9.26 24.09 -6.00
N PRO A 38 -10.57 23.95 -6.25
CA PRO A 38 -11.10 22.91 -7.13
C PRO A 38 -10.73 23.08 -8.61
N THR A 39 -10.18 24.23 -9.01
CA THR A 39 -9.78 24.52 -10.39
C THR A 39 -8.28 24.34 -10.64
N ALA A 40 -7.48 24.31 -9.57
CA ALA A 40 -6.03 24.18 -9.64
C ALA A 40 -5.59 22.85 -10.27
N HIS A 41 -4.80 22.93 -11.34
CA HIS A 41 -4.13 21.79 -11.99
C HIS A 41 -5.03 20.58 -12.26
N VAL A 42 -6.31 20.81 -12.55
CA VAL A 42 -7.24 19.73 -12.93
C VAL A 42 -6.73 19.04 -14.19
N GLY A 43 -6.80 17.71 -14.21
CA GLY A 43 -6.30 16.92 -15.34
C GLY A 43 -4.78 16.75 -15.38
N GLN A 44 -4.07 17.11 -14.30
CA GLN A 44 -2.63 16.89 -14.15
C GLN A 44 -2.34 16.06 -12.90
N ALA A 45 -1.28 15.25 -12.97
CA ALA A 45 -0.66 14.64 -11.80
C ALA A 45 0.62 15.42 -11.51
N LEU A 46 0.73 16.01 -10.31
CA LEU A 46 1.91 16.76 -9.90
C LEU A 46 2.56 16.12 -8.68
N ALA A 47 3.88 16.03 -8.70
CA ALA A 47 4.66 15.55 -7.56
C ALA A 47 4.83 16.67 -6.53
N ILE A 48 4.62 16.32 -5.27
CA ILE A 48 4.69 17.20 -4.11
C ILE A 48 5.71 16.61 -3.12
N ASN A 49 6.66 17.43 -2.69
CA ASN A 49 7.72 17.02 -1.76
C ASN A 49 7.68 17.79 -0.44
N SER A 50 6.82 18.81 -0.33
CA SER A 50 6.65 19.58 0.90
C SER A 50 5.25 20.16 1.03
N TRP A 51 4.86 20.52 2.25
CA TRP A 51 3.57 21.15 2.52
C TRP A 51 3.46 22.53 1.85
N SER A 52 4.52 23.33 1.91
CA SER A 52 4.57 24.64 1.25
C SER A 52 4.40 24.54 -0.26
N GLU A 53 4.94 23.49 -0.88
CA GLU A 53 4.74 23.22 -2.31
C GLU A 53 3.29 22.87 -2.63
N PHE A 54 2.64 22.05 -1.79
CA PHE A 54 1.21 21.77 -1.92
C PHE A 54 0.37 23.03 -1.84
N LEU A 55 0.61 23.88 -0.83
CA LEU A 55 -0.13 25.14 -0.65
C LEU A 55 -0.04 26.02 -1.89
N ARG A 56 1.19 26.23 -2.40
CA ARG A 56 1.44 27.05 -3.59
C ARG A 56 0.72 26.55 -4.85
N LEU A 57 0.55 25.23 -5.00
CA LEU A 57 -0.03 24.64 -6.21
C LEU A 57 -1.55 24.45 -6.11
N TYR A 58 -2.07 24.14 -4.93
CA TYR A 58 -3.45 23.65 -4.77
C TYR A 58 -4.29 24.44 -3.78
N ALA A 59 -3.71 25.45 -3.12
CA ALA A 59 -4.38 26.27 -2.14
C ALA A 59 -3.96 27.76 -2.25
N ASP A 60 -3.83 28.26 -3.48
CA ASP A 60 -3.55 29.67 -3.76
C ASP A 60 -4.88 30.39 -4.07
N GLY A 61 -5.43 31.14 -3.10
CA GLY A 61 -6.73 31.82 -3.28
C GLY A 61 -7.34 32.41 -2.00
N GLU A 62 -8.36 33.26 -2.15
CA GLU A 62 -8.98 34.02 -1.04
C GLU A 62 -9.97 33.20 -0.18
N HIS A 63 -10.47 32.06 -0.67
CA HIS A 63 -11.41 31.18 0.04
C HIS A 63 -10.96 29.72 -0.03
N LEU A 64 -10.05 29.34 0.87
CA LEU A 64 -9.49 27.99 0.93
C LEU A 64 -10.31 27.11 1.87
N ALA A 65 -11.28 26.37 1.32
CA ALA A 65 -11.94 25.32 2.07
C ALA A 65 -10.94 24.18 2.31
N SER A 66 -10.81 23.73 3.56
CA SER A 66 -10.04 22.51 3.84
C SER A 66 -10.74 21.29 3.27
N THR A 67 -9.98 20.42 2.59
CA THR A 67 -10.50 19.21 1.95
C THR A 67 -9.88 17.96 2.57
N PRO A 68 -10.55 16.78 2.45
CA PRO A 68 -9.92 15.50 2.77
C PRO A 68 -8.56 15.29 2.09
N LEU A 69 -8.41 15.75 0.83
CA LEU A 69 -7.16 15.64 0.07
C LEU A 69 -6.03 16.44 0.74
N ALA A 70 -6.27 17.70 1.10
CA ALA A 70 -5.27 18.56 1.75
C ALA A 70 -4.81 17.96 3.08
N ARG A 71 -5.75 17.48 3.89
CA ARG A 71 -5.46 16.86 5.20
C ARG A 71 -4.72 15.53 5.05
N ALA A 72 -4.97 14.77 3.98
CA ALA A 72 -4.25 13.55 3.70
C ALA A 72 -2.79 13.82 3.26
N VAL A 73 -2.57 14.81 2.39
CA VAL A 73 -1.21 15.21 1.98
C VAL A 73 -0.42 15.72 3.18
N PHE A 74 -1.01 16.58 4.01
CA PHE A 74 -0.38 17.03 5.24
C PHE A 74 -0.06 15.86 6.18
N GLY A 75 -1.04 14.99 6.43
CA GLY A 75 -0.89 13.82 7.29
C GLY A 75 0.19 12.85 6.80
N PHE A 76 0.32 12.66 5.49
CA PHE A 76 1.37 11.88 4.86
C PHE A 76 2.75 12.44 5.17
N LEU A 77 2.95 13.74 4.93
CA LEU A 77 4.21 14.43 5.16
C LEU A 77 4.59 14.44 6.65
N ASP A 78 3.63 14.74 7.54
CA ASP A 78 3.86 14.78 8.99
C ASP A 78 4.19 13.39 9.58
N ASN A 79 3.63 12.34 8.97
CA ASN A 79 3.91 10.97 9.38
C ASN A 79 5.17 10.36 8.77
N GLY A 80 5.95 11.11 7.98
CA GLY A 80 7.27 10.70 7.46
C GLY A 80 7.30 10.34 5.99
N GLY A 81 6.20 10.59 5.27
CA GLY A 81 6.20 10.64 3.82
C GLY A 81 7.03 11.81 3.31
N THR A 82 7.73 11.63 2.18
CA THR A 82 8.62 12.65 1.61
C THR A 82 8.23 13.08 0.20
N ARG A 83 7.49 12.23 -0.52
CA ARG A 83 7.08 12.47 -1.90
C ARG A 83 5.71 11.84 -2.15
N CYS A 84 4.78 12.63 -2.65
CA CYS A 84 3.49 12.12 -3.12
C CYS A 84 3.06 12.79 -4.42
N TRP A 85 2.34 12.06 -5.26
CA TRP A 85 1.64 12.60 -6.41
C TRP A 85 0.24 13.02 -6.01
N VAL A 86 -0.18 14.20 -6.46
CA VAL A 86 -1.52 14.73 -6.23
C VAL A 86 -2.23 14.84 -7.56
N VAL A 87 -3.46 14.32 -7.60
CA VAL A 87 -4.38 14.48 -8.73
C VAL A 87 -5.64 15.17 -8.23
N ASN A 88 -5.85 16.40 -8.69
CA ASN A 88 -7.08 17.13 -8.45
C ASN A 88 -8.13 16.75 -9.50
N VAL A 89 -9.27 16.22 -9.05
CA VAL A 89 -10.40 15.91 -9.94
C VAL A 89 -11.36 17.09 -10.09
N GLY A 90 -11.21 18.13 -9.27
CA GLY A 90 -12.08 19.31 -9.26
C GLY A 90 -13.47 19.05 -8.68
N ALA A 91 -14.26 20.11 -8.52
CA ALA A 91 -15.60 20.02 -7.94
C ALA A 91 -16.52 19.19 -8.83
N GLY A 92 -17.02 18.07 -8.31
CA GLY A 92 -17.90 17.14 -9.06
C GLY A 92 -17.17 16.25 -10.07
N GLY A 93 -15.83 16.24 -10.08
CA GLY A 93 -15.04 15.35 -10.93
C GLY A 93 -15.12 13.89 -10.51
N GLN A 94 -15.00 12.99 -11.49
CA GLN A 94 -15.00 11.53 -11.29
C GLN A 94 -13.59 11.00 -11.05
N LEU A 95 -13.42 10.11 -10.06
CA LEU A 95 -12.14 9.46 -9.79
C LEU A 95 -11.63 8.61 -10.96
N THR A 96 -12.52 7.90 -11.65
CA THR A 96 -12.19 6.99 -12.77
C THR A 96 -11.79 7.72 -14.05
N GLY A 97 -11.98 9.05 -14.09
CA GLY A 97 -11.81 9.88 -15.28
C GLY A 97 -13.06 9.95 -16.16
N ALA A 98 -13.10 10.97 -17.01
CA ALA A 98 -14.12 11.14 -18.05
C ALA A 98 -13.59 10.59 -19.37
N GLY A 99 -14.36 9.73 -20.04
CA GLY A 99 -13.95 9.10 -21.31
C GLY A 99 -13.50 10.14 -22.35
N GLY A 100 -12.27 10.01 -22.86
CA GLY A 100 -11.70 10.87 -23.90
C GLY A 100 -10.22 11.21 -23.68
N ARG A 101 -9.89 11.88 -22.57
CA ARG A 101 -8.50 12.17 -22.15
C ARG A 101 -8.23 11.58 -20.77
N ARG A 102 -6.97 11.15 -20.54
CA ARG A 102 -6.54 10.67 -19.22
C ARG A 102 -6.89 11.70 -18.16
N SER A 103 -7.65 11.28 -17.16
CA SER A 103 -8.09 12.11 -16.04
C SER A 103 -8.28 11.24 -14.80
N GLY A 104 -8.32 11.85 -13.62
CA GLY A 104 -8.41 11.13 -12.35
C GLY A 104 -7.30 10.09 -12.21
N LEU A 105 -7.66 8.87 -11.81
CA LEU A 105 -6.73 7.76 -11.62
C LEU A 105 -5.90 7.41 -12.87
N GLN A 106 -6.43 7.64 -14.08
CA GLN A 106 -5.74 7.31 -15.32
C GLN A 106 -4.45 8.14 -15.54
N LEU A 107 -4.34 9.29 -14.87
CA LEU A 107 -3.13 10.13 -14.93
C LEU A 107 -1.93 9.46 -14.25
N LEU A 108 -2.19 8.63 -13.23
CA LEU A 108 -1.15 7.94 -12.47
C LEU A 108 -0.61 6.72 -13.20
N GLU A 109 -1.24 6.25 -14.28
CA GLU A 109 -0.74 5.15 -15.10
C GLU A 109 0.57 5.49 -15.84
N ALA A 110 0.89 6.77 -15.95
CA ALA A 110 2.16 7.25 -16.52
C ALA A 110 3.26 7.44 -15.46
N VAL A 111 2.98 7.11 -14.19
CA VAL A 111 3.87 7.39 -13.06
C VAL A 111 4.32 6.08 -12.43
N ASP A 112 5.49 5.61 -12.84
CA ASP A 112 6.01 4.29 -12.44
C ASP A 112 6.46 4.21 -10.98
N GLU A 113 6.70 5.36 -10.32
CA GLU A 113 7.23 5.39 -8.95
C GLU A 113 6.16 5.27 -7.85
N VAL A 114 4.87 5.26 -8.19
CA VAL A 114 3.79 5.18 -7.19
C VAL A 114 3.71 3.79 -6.58
N SER A 115 3.75 3.73 -5.25
CA SER A 115 3.73 2.49 -4.46
C SER A 115 2.60 2.43 -3.43
N ILE A 116 1.97 3.56 -3.14
CA ILE A 116 0.83 3.68 -2.22
C ILE A 116 -0.24 4.51 -2.92
N LEU A 117 -1.50 4.07 -2.93
CA LEU A 117 -2.59 4.76 -3.60
C LEU A 117 -3.75 5.01 -2.63
N ALA A 118 -4.30 6.22 -2.60
CA ALA A 118 -5.50 6.53 -1.83
C ALA A 118 -6.37 7.60 -2.51
N ALA A 119 -7.68 7.56 -2.25
CA ALA A 119 -8.61 8.64 -2.57
C ALA A 119 -9.29 9.16 -1.29
N PRO A 120 -8.61 10.03 -0.51
CA PRO A 120 -9.11 10.50 0.78
C PRO A 120 -10.49 11.16 0.66
N GLY A 121 -11.43 10.71 1.47
CA GLY A 121 -12.82 11.20 1.49
C GLY A 121 -13.76 10.43 0.55
N TYR A 122 -13.25 9.60 -0.36
CA TYR A 122 -14.04 8.73 -1.22
C TYR A 122 -14.14 7.34 -0.60
N HIS A 123 -15.30 7.06 -0.02
CA HIS A 123 -15.56 5.85 0.77
C HIS A 123 -16.72 5.00 0.21
N ASP A 124 -17.20 5.35 -0.99
CA ASP A 124 -18.24 4.58 -1.68
C ASP A 124 -17.64 3.37 -2.44
N PRO A 125 -18.47 2.34 -2.72
CA PRO A 125 -17.98 1.10 -3.35
C PRO A 125 -17.40 1.30 -4.76
N VAL A 126 -17.87 2.29 -5.52
CA VAL A 126 -17.37 2.56 -6.88
C VAL A 126 -15.96 3.13 -6.82
N SER A 127 -15.72 4.05 -5.88
CA SER A 127 -14.39 4.59 -5.60
C SER A 127 -13.42 3.52 -5.13
N HIS A 128 -13.83 2.65 -4.18
CA HIS A 128 -12.98 1.54 -3.75
C HIS A 128 -12.66 0.59 -4.90
N GLU A 129 -13.65 0.21 -5.72
CA GLU A 129 -13.42 -0.65 -6.88
C GLU A 129 -12.41 -0.06 -7.85
N ALA A 130 -12.49 1.26 -8.13
CA ALA A 130 -11.57 1.94 -9.03
C ALA A 130 -10.12 1.91 -8.51
N LEU A 131 -9.91 2.13 -7.21
CA LEU A 131 -8.59 2.06 -6.58
C LEU A 131 -8.02 0.64 -6.63
N ILE A 132 -8.84 -0.35 -6.27
CA ILE A 132 -8.42 -1.76 -6.21
C ILE A 132 -8.09 -2.25 -7.63
N SER A 133 -8.96 -2.00 -8.60
CA SER A 133 -8.74 -2.40 -10.00
C SER A 133 -7.46 -1.81 -10.58
N MET A 134 -7.12 -0.56 -10.25
CA MET A 134 -5.87 0.05 -10.69
C MET A 134 -4.65 -0.61 -10.04
N ALA A 135 -4.70 -0.83 -8.72
CA ALA A 135 -3.61 -1.47 -7.97
C ALA A 135 -3.36 -2.91 -8.45
N GLU A 136 -4.42 -3.69 -8.71
CA GLU A 136 -4.32 -5.05 -9.26
C GLU A 136 -3.78 -5.10 -10.68
N ARG A 137 -4.14 -4.13 -11.53
CA ARG A 137 -3.70 -4.07 -12.92
C ARG A 137 -2.25 -3.65 -13.06
N LEU A 138 -1.84 -2.60 -12.35
CA LEU A 138 -0.48 -2.06 -12.45
C LEU A 138 0.51 -2.85 -11.58
N ARG A 139 0.06 -3.42 -10.47
CA ARG A 139 0.86 -4.23 -9.53
C ARG A 139 2.09 -3.52 -8.96
N THR A 140 2.17 -2.20 -9.09
CA THR A 140 3.24 -1.37 -8.53
C THR A 140 2.89 -0.78 -7.16
N MET A 141 1.62 -0.81 -6.78
CA MET A 141 1.09 -0.11 -5.60
C MET A 141 0.08 -0.93 -4.81
N VAL A 142 -0.15 -0.53 -3.56
CA VAL A 142 -1.25 -1.03 -2.72
C VAL A 142 -2.19 0.12 -2.39
N ALA A 143 -3.50 -0.12 -2.53
CA ALA A 143 -4.54 0.85 -2.24
C ALA A 143 -4.87 0.92 -0.73
N ILE A 144 -5.13 2.13 -0.24
CA ILE A 144 -5.69 2.37 1.09
C ILE A 144 -7.13 2.87 0.93
N CYS A 145 -8.07 2.09 1.46
CA CYS A 145 -9.48 2.41 1.48
C CYS A 145 -9.91 2.86 2.88
N ASP A 146 -10.79 3.86 2.94
CA ASP A 146 -11.37 4.38 4.17
C ASP A 146 -12.89 4.09 4.18
N PRO A 147 -13.51 3.79 5.34
CA PRO A 147 -14.96 3.78 5.52
C PRO A 147 -15.52 5.21 5.57
N PRO A 148 -16.85 5.40 5.62
CA PRO A 148 -17.43 6.67 6.06
C PRO A 148 -17.00 7.04 7.50
N PRO A 149 -17.07 8.33 7.89
CA PRO A 149 -16.71 8.78 9.24
C PRO A 149 -17.67 8.31 10.34
N ASP A 150 -18.94 8.11 9.99
CA ASP A 150 -20.07 7.78 10.85
C ASP A 150 -20.45 6.31 10.71
N VAL A 151 -19.72 5.44 11.41
CA VAL A 151 -20.02 4.00 11.48
C VAL A 151 -20.49 3.65 12.88
N ASP A 152 -21.81 3.48 13.02
CA ASP A 152 -22.44 3.14 14.30
C ASP A 152 -22.37 1.64 14.62
N ASP A 153 -22.36 0.78 13.60
CA ASP A 153 -22.31 -0.67 13.74
C ASP A 153 -21.08 -1.23 13.00
N VAL A 154 -20.12 -1.75 13.77
CA VAL A 154 -18.89 -2.36 13.22
C VAL A 154 -19.16 -3.58 12.35
N SER A 155 -20.33 -4.23 12.48
CA SER A 155 -20.70 -5.37 11.62
C SER A 155 -20.81 -4.96 10.14
N THR A 156 -21.13 -3.69 9.86
CA THR A 156 -21.20 -3.13 8.51
C THR A 156 -19.84 -3.12 7.79
N LEU A 157 -18.75 -3.04 8.56
CA LEU A 157 -17.36 -3.10 8.07
C LEU A 157 -16.89 -4.53 7.78
N THR A 158 -17.68 -5.54 8.14
CA THR A 158 -17.35 -6.95 7.85
C THR A 158 -17.97 -7.45 6.55
N ARG A 159 -18.99 -6.74 6.04
CA ARG A 159 -19.78 -7.12 4.86
C ARG A 159 -19.29 -6.36 3.64
N VAL A 160 -19.07 -7.09 2.54
CA VAL A 160 -18.62 -6.52 1.26
C VAL A 160 -19.72 -5.63 0.70
N ALA A 161 -19.35 -4.39 0.38
CA ALA A 161 -20.24 -3.42 -0.21
C ALA A 161 -20.40 -3.67 -1.72
N THR A 162 -21.62 -3.50 -2.22
CA THR A 162 -21.95 -3.53 -3.65
C THR A 162 -22.55 -2.18 -4.06
N PRO A 163 -22.51 -1.81 -5.35
CA PRO A 163 -23.25 -0.65 -5.84
C PRO A 163 -24.75 -0.83 -5.53
N GLY A 164 -25.25 -0.10 -4.51
CA GLY A 164 -26.61 -0.24 -3.97
C GLY A 164 -26.69 -0.50 -2.46
N SER A 165 -25.62 -1.00 -1.81
CA SER A 165 -25.60 -1.27 -0.36
C SER A 165 -25.12 -0.09 0.50
N ALA A 166 -24.75 1.02 -0.13
CA ALA A 166 -24.20 2.21 0.53
C ALA A 166 -25.32 3.22 0.78
N ARG A 167 -25.53 3.59 2.05
CA ARG A 167 -26.39 4.74 2.38
C ARG A 167 -25.82 6.01 1.73
N PRO A 168 -26.65 6.89 1.15
CA PRO A 168 -26.19 8.20 0.74
C PRO A 168 -25.61 8.93 1.96
N SER A 169 -24.43 9.52 1.81
CA SER A 169 -23.85 10.40 2.83
C SER A 169 -24.82 11.56 3.10
N GLY A 170 -25.20 11.72 4.37
CA GLY A 170 -26.17 12.75 4.79
C GLY A 170 -25.65 14.16 4.51
N LYS A 171 -26.49 15.01 3.91
CA LYS A 171 -26.28 16.46 3.83
C LYS A 171 -26.14 17.08 5.25
N PRO A 172 -25.46 18.22 5.40
CA PRO A 172 -25.45 18.98 6.65
C PRO A 172 -26.85 19.48 6.99
N ALA A 173 -27.15 19.54 8.29
CA ALA A 173 -28.42 20.00 8.83
C ALA A 173 -28.80 21.39 8.34
N ASP A 174 -29.96 21.50 7.70
CA ASP A 174 -30.69 22.76 7.61
C ASP A 174 -32.16 22.53 7.99
N GLY A 175 -32.67 23.41 8.84
CA GLY A 175 -33.87 23.22 9.66
C GLY A 175 -35.17 23.42 8.90
N THR A 176 -35.55 22.50 8.01
CA THR A 176 -36.91 22.44 7.45
C THR A 176 -37.80 21.40 8.15
N PRO A 177 -39.08 21.72 8.44
CA PRO A 177 -39.96 20.84 9.19
C PRO A 177 -40.39 19.62 8.37
N LYS A 178 -40.49 18.48 9.07
CA LYS A 178 -40.90 17.16 8.58
C LYS A 178 -42.27 17.23 7.86
N PRO A 179 -42.44 16.66 6.66
CA PRO A 179 -43.76 16.52 6.07
C PRO A 179 -44.57 15.48 6.84
N ALA A 180 -45.84 15.80 7.08
CA ALA A 180 -46.85 14.86 7.53
C ALA A 180 -47.29 13.96 6.35
N ASP A 181 -47.87 12.80 6.71
CA ASP A 181 -48.51 11.77 5.88
C ASP A 181 -47.65 10.71 5.17
N GLY A 182 -47.61 9.53 5.77
CA GLY A 182 -48.45 8.41 5.29
C GLY A 182 -47.98 7.58 4.09
N THR A 183 -46.91 7.94 3.37
CA THR A 183 -46.34 7.06 2.34
C THR A 183 -45.34 6.06 2.96
N PRO A 184 -45.39 4.76 2.61
CA PRO A 184 -44.34 3.83 3.03
C PRO A 184 -43.01 4.32 2.48
N LYS A 185 -42.02 4.50 3.35
CA LYS A 185 -40.62 4.60 2.90
C LYS A 185 -40.29 3.33 2.12
N PRO A 186 -39.52 3.40 1.03
CA PRO A 186 -38.85 2.22 0.52
C PRO A 186 -37.76 1.85 1.54
N ASP A 187 -38.15 1.18 2.62
CA ASP A 187 -37.27 0.60 3.63
C ASP A 187 -36.87 -0.82 3.17
N ASP A 188 -36.30 -0.96 1.97
CA ASP A 188 -35.77 -2.25 1.47
C ASP A 188 -34.40 -2.11 0.77
N ASP A 189 -33.56 -1.22 1.29
CA ASP A 189 -32.12 -1.33 1.07
C ASP A 189 -31.57 -2.23 2.18
N GLY A 190 -31.03 -3.39 1.81
CA GLY A 190 -30.42 -4.34 2.74
C GLY A 190 -29.42 -3.69 3.71
N PRO A 191 -28.98 -4.42 4.75
CA PRO A 191 -28.20 -3.81 5.83
C PRO A 191 -26.94 -3.12 5.26
N ALA A 192 -26.62 -1.91 5.73
CA ALA A 192 -25.51 -1.09 5.18
C ALA A 192 -24.18 -1.87 5.18
N ALA A 193 -23.44 -1.83 4.08
CA ALA A 193 -22.16 -2.53 3.95
C ALA A 193 -21.09 -1.58 3.41
N TYR A 194 -19.91 -1.58 4.04
CA TYR A 194 -18.84 -0.63 3.72
C TYR A 194 -17.49 -1.28 3.41
N ARG A 195 -17.34 -2.59 3.62
CA ARG A 195 -16.07 -3.26 3.36
C ARG A 195 -15.84 -3.34 1.85
N PRO A 196 -14.66 -3.00 1.33
CA PRO A 196 -14.37 -3.26 -0.08
C PRO A 196 -14.33 -4.77 -0.37
N ARG A 197 -14.36 -5.13 -1.66
CA ARG A 197 -14.17 -6.52 -2.08
C ARG A 197 -12.80 -7.06 -1.70
N GLN A 198 -12.65 -8.38 -1.74
CA GLN A 198 -11.36 -9.01 -1.45
C GLN A 198 -10.32 -8.61 -2.51
N SER A 199 -9.11 -8.30 -2.03
CA SER A 199 -7.92 -8.05 -2.86
C SER A 199 -6.67 -8.07 -1.98
N ASP A 200 -5.58 -8.67 -2.46
CA ASP A 200 -4.28 -8.52 -1.83
C ASP A 200 -3.63 -7.16 -2.12
N PHE A 201 -4.10 -6.41 -3.11
CA PHE A 201 -3.59 -5.08 -3.49
C PHE A 201 -4.31 -3.93 -2.77
N ALA A 202 -5.06 -4.21 -1.70
CA ALA A 202 -5.77 -3.17 -0.96
C ALA A 202 -5.83 -3.43 0.55
N THR A 203 -6.00 -2.35 1.30
CA THR A 203 -6.12 -2.31 2.76
C THR A 203 -7.30 -1.44 3.16
N PHE A 204 -7.85 -1.68 4.34
CA PHE A 204 -8.99 -0.92 4.85
C PHE A 204 -8.72 -0.50 6.30
N TYR A 205 -8.80 0.80 6.59
CA TYR A 205 -8.45 1.35 7.91
C TYR A 205 -9.62 2.07 8.58
N PHE A 206 -9.85 1.75 9.84
CA PHE A 206 -10.95 2.27 10.65
C PHE A 206 -10.45 2.55 12.08
N PRO A 207 -10.98 3.54 12.82
CA PRO A 207 -11.88 4.60 12.41
C PRO A 207 -11.16 5.80 11.80
N TRP A 208 -11.94 6.81 11.38
CA TRP A 208 -11.39 8.14 11.10
C TRP A 208 -10.71 8.73 12.34
N ILE A 209 -9.74 9.58 12.10
CA ILE A 209 -8.95 10.24 13.14
C ILE A 209 -9.35 11.71 13.25
N LYS A 210 -9.31 12.26 14.45
CA LYS A 210 -9.48 13.70 14.68
C LYS A 210 -8.10 14.34 14.71
N VAL A 211 -7.89 15.37 13.90
CA VAL A 211 -6.62 16.08 13.78
C VAL A 211 -6.87 17.58 13.85
N ARG A 212 -5.81 18.36 14.08
CA ARG A 212 -5.85 19.79 13.83
C ARG A 212 -5.69 20.04 12.34
N ASP A 213 -6.66 20.69 11.74
CA ASP A 213 -6.67 21.04 10.33
C ASP A 213 -5.46 21.96 10.00
N PRO A 214 -4.67 21.64 8.97
CA PRO A 214 -3.46 22.40 8.66
C PRO A 214 -3.73 23.75 8.00
N LEU A 215 -4.95 23.96 7.47
CA LEU A 215 -5.37 25.21 6.83
C LEU A 215 -6.18 26.09 7.80
N THR A 216 -7.14 25.52 8.52
CA THR A 216 -8.05 26.28 9.39
C THR A 216 -7.63 26.29 10.86
N GLY A 217 -6.79 25.35 11.29
CA GLY A 217 -6.41 25.18 12.70
C GLY A 217 -7.50 24.56 13.58
N GLU A 218 -8.68 24.25 13.04
CA GLU A 218 -9.78 23.65 13.78
C GLU A 218 -9.59 22.14 13.99
N LEU A 219 -10.30 21.56 14.96
CA LEU A 219 -10.29 20.11 15.13
C LEU A 219 -11.33 19.46 14.22
N VAL A 220 -10.87 18.58 13.32
CA VAL A 220 -11.74 18.00 12.29
C VAL A 220 -11.50 16.50 12.14
N LEU A 221 -12.58 15.74 11.87
CA LEU A 221 -12.48 14.33 11.49
C LEU A 221 -11.90 14.18 10.09
N THR A 222 -10.90 13.32 9.96
CA THR A 222 -10.09 13.15 8.77
C THR A 222 -9.96 11.66 8.42
N PRO A 223 -10.10 11.28 7.13
CA PRO A 223 -9.83 9.92 6.69
C PRO A 223 -8.39 9.51 7.03
N PRO A 224 -8.15 8.29 7.52
CA PRO A 224 -6.83 7.91 8.00
C PRO A 224 -5.82 7.65 6.87
N SER A 225 -6.27 7.41 5.62
CA SER A 225 -5.42 7.03 4.49
C SER A 225 -4.14 7.85 4.30
N GLY A 226 -4.20 9.18 4.40
CA GLY A 226 -3.02 10.03 4.28
C GLY A 226 -1.99 9.80 5.40
N HIS A 227 -2.46 9.74 6.64
CA HIS A 227 -1.59 9.51 7.80
C HIS A 227 -1.01 8.10 7.77
N VAL A 228 -1.82 7.10 7.41
CA VAL A 228 -1.40 5.71 7.26
C VAL A 228 -0.34 5.56 6.16
N ALA A 229 -0.53 6.20 5.00
CA ALA A 229 0.48 6.22 3.94
C ALA A 229 1.82 6.80 4.43
N GLY A 230 1.77 7.86 5.26
CA GLY A 230 2.98 8.44 5.86
C GLY A 230 3.65 7.48 6.85
N ILE A 231 2.86 6.76 7.65
CA ILE A 231 3.36 5.71 8.55
C ILE A 231 4.04 4.59 7.76
N TRP A 232 3.46 4.15 6.63
CA TRP A 232 4.09 3.15 5.77
C TRP A 232 5.44 3.65 5.26
N ALA A 233 5.50 4.87 4.71
CA ALA A 233 6.74 5.48 4.24
C ALA A 233 7.80 5.56 5.35
N ARG A 234 7.40 5.96 6.56
CA ARG A 234 8.28 6.05 7.73
C ARG A 234 8.78 4.69 8.18
N THR A 235 7.91 3.69 8.30
CA THR A 235 8.31 2.34 8.69
C THR A 235 9.29 1.75 7.68
N ASP A 236 9.03 1.93 6.39
CA ASP A 236 9.91 1.46 5.33
C ASP A 236 11.29 2.11 5.40
N ALA A 237 11.35 3.43 5.58
CA ALA A 237 12.61 4.15 5.67
C ALA A 237 13.44 3.75 6.92
N LEU A 238 12.77 3.45 8.04
CA LEU A 238 13.44 3.15 9.31
C LEU A 238 13.78 1.66 9.50
N ARG A 239 12.95 0.76 8.94
CA ARG A 239 12.96 -0.67 9.26
C ARG A 239 12.88 -1.57 8.03
N GLY A 240 12.74 -1.00 6.83
CA GLY A 240 12.53 -1.73 5.59
C GLY A 240 11.07 -2.18 5.41
N VAL A 241 10.67 -2.33 4.15
CA VAL A 241 9.30 -2.70 3.73
C VAL A 241 8.83 -4.06 4.28
N HIS A 242 9.77 -4.92 4.67
CA HIS A 242 9.48 -6.22 5.26
C HIS A 242 8.90 -6.11 6.69
N LYS A 243 9.06 -4.97 7.37
CA LYS A 243 8.46 -4.71 8.68
C LYS A 243 7.00 -4.29 8.51
N ALA A 244 6.09 -4.96 9.22
CA ALA A 244 4.69 -4.53 9.31
C ALA A 244 4.56 -3.12 9.91
N PRO A 245 3.86 -2.17 9.24
CA PRO A 245 3.61 -0.82 9.75
C PRO A 245 2.45 -0.83 10.74
N ALA A 246 2.62 -1.56 11.85
CA ALA A 246 1.66 -1.66 12.95
C ALA A 246 2.39 -1.45 14.29
N ASN A 247 1.63 -1.09 15.31
CA ASN A 247 2.11 -0.54 16.59
C ASN A 247 2.86 0.80 16.41
N GLU A 248 2.52 1.54 15.37
CA GLU A 248 3.14 2.82 15.04
C GLU A 248 2.30 3.98 15.57
N PRO A 249 2.89 5.01 16.18
CA PRO A 249 2.15 6.20 16.58
C PRO A 249 1.61 6.95 15.36
N VAL A 250 0.37 7.43 15.46
CA VAL A 250 -0.26 8.28 14.45
C VAL A 250 0.01 9.74 14.81
N ARG A 251 0.99 10.36 14.16
CA ARG A 251 1.36 11.76 14.42
C ARG A 251 0.22 12.69 13.96
N GLY A 252 -0.01 13.76 14.70
CA GLY A 252 -1.08 14.73 14.42
C GLY A 252 -2.49 14.30 14.87
N ALA A 253 -2.72 13.02 15.17
CA ALA A 253 -3.99 12.54 15.70
C ALA A 253 -4.17 12.93 17.17
N VAL A 254 -5.27 13.61 17.48
CA VAL A 254 -5.64 14.03 18.84
C VAL A 254 -6.76 13.17 19.44
N ASP A 255 -7.61 12.58 18.60
CA ASP A 255 -8.67 11.67 19.02
C ASP A 255 -9.09 10.74 17.87
N LEU A 256 -10.02 9.82 18.14
CA LEU A 256 -10.63 8.92 17.16
C LEU A 256 -12.13 9.22 17.02
N ALA A 257 -12.71 8.96 15.85
CA ALA A 257 -14.15 9.09 15.65
C ALA A 257 -14.95 8.19 16.61
N CYS A 258 -14.42 7.00 16.89
CA CYS A 258 -14.92 6.10 17.93
C CYS A 258 -13.78 5.29 18.56
N ARG A 259 -14.02 4.72 19.75
CA ARG A 259 -13.06 3.84 20.40
C ARG A 259 -13.41 2.39 20.12
N VAL A 260 -12.53 1.70 19.40
CA VAL A 260 -12.73 0.27 19.11
C VAL A 260 -12.32 -0.57 20.32
N THR A 261 -13.28 -1.32 20.85
CA THR A 261 -13.09 -2.28 21.93
C THR A 261 -12.37 -3.53 21.43
N ARG A 262 -11.90 -4.37 22.37
CA ARG A 262 -11.24 -5.63 22.00
C ARG A 262 -12.19 -6.61 21.29
N PRO A 263 -13.42 -6.87 21.78
CA PRO A 263 -14.36 -7.77 21.08
C PRO A 263 -14.72 -7.30 19.67
N GLU A 264 -14.90 -5.99 19.47
CA GLU A 264 -15.15 -5.44 18.13
C GLU A 264 -13.93 -5.66 17.22
N HIS A 265 -12.73 -5.43 17.73
CA HIS A 265 -11.50 -5.71 16.98
C HIS A 265 -11.35 -7.19 16.63
N ASP A 266 -11.71 -8.11 17.53
CA ASP A 266 -11.68 -9.56 17.29
C ASP A 266 -12.61 -9.97 16.14
N VAL A 267 -13.70 -9.22 15.90
CA VAL A 267 -14.62 -9.42 14.76
C VAL A 267 -14.10 -8.78 13.46
N LEU A 268 -13.50 -7.59 13.56
CA LEU A 268 -13.04 -6.79 12.43
C LEU A 268 -11.78 -7.36 11.77
N ASN A 269 -10.83 -7.81 12.59
CA ASN A 269 -9.49 -8.18 12.15
C ASN A 269 -9.45 -9.40 11.20
N PRO A 270 -10.19 -10.51 11.44
CA PRO A 270 -10.33 -11.62 10.48
C PRO A 270 -10.82 -11.19 9.09
N LYS A 271 -11.51 -10.05 9.00
CA LYS A 271 -12.01 -9.50 7.73
C LYS A 271 -11.03 -8.51 7.08
N GLY A 272 -9.82 -8.33 7.62
CA GLY A 272 -8.82 -7.42 7.06
C GLY A 272 -9.15 -5.95 7.30
N VAL A 273 -9.98 -5.65 8.31
CA VAL A 273 -10.23 -4.27 8.76
C VAL A 273 -9.17 -3.92 9.79
N ASN A 274 -8.24 -3.05 9.42
CA ASN A 274 -7.14 -2.61 10.27
C ASN A 274 -7.60 -1.49 11.18
N VAL A 275 -7.48 -1.69 12.50
CA VAL A 275 -7.99 -0.72 13.45
C VAL A 275 -6.92 0.29 13.89
N ILE A 276 -7.33 1.53 14.11
CA ILE A 276 -6.55 2.56 14.81
C ILE A 276 -7.10 2.63 16.23
N ARG A 277 -6.24 2.51 17.24
CA ARG A 277 -6.67 2.40 18.64
C ARG A 277 -5.93 3.36 19.55
N TYR A 278 -6.63 3.83 20.57
CA TYR A 278 -6.04 4.57 21.66
C TYR A 278 -5.61 3.61 22.77
N PHE A 279 -4.37 3.76 23.22
CA PHE A 279 -3.81 3.04 24.36
C PHE A 279 -3.37 4.05 25.42
N ALA A 280 -3.82 3.86 26.66
CA ALA A 280 -3.42 4.72 27.77
C ALA A 280 -1.89 4.67 27.95
N GLY A 281 -1.24 5.83 28.00
CA GLY A 281 0.22 5.95 28.10
C GLY A 281 1.00 5.81 26.78
N GLU A 282 0.40 5.21 25.74
CA GLU A 282 1.04 5.01 24.43
C GLU A 282 0.43 5.85 23.30
N GLY A 283 -0.72 6.48 23.55
CA GLY A 283 -1.41 7.34 22.60
C GLY A 283 -2.17 6.58 21.51
N ILE A 284 -2.38 7.24 20.37
CA ILE A 284 -3.09 6.67 19.22
C ILE A 284 -2.10 5.89 18.36
N ARG A 285 -2.41 4.61 18.14
CA ARG A 285 -1.57 3.64 17.43
C ARG A 285 -2.30 3.05 16.23
N LEU A 286 -1.58 2.89 15.13
CA LEU A 286 -2.01 2.05 14.02
C LEU A 286 -1.87 0.58 14.45
N TRP A 287 -2.98 -0.14 14.54
CA TRP A 287 -3.05 -1.45 15.19
C TRP A 287 -3.55 -2.56 14.25
N GLY A 288 -3.04 -2.56 13.02
CA GLY A 288 -3.31 -3.58 12.01
C GLY A 288 -2.42 -3.42 10.77
N ALA A 289 -2.07 -4.54 10.13
CA ALA A 289 -1.26 -4.57 8.90
C ALA A 289 -1.71 -5.70 7.95
N ARG A 290 -3.02 -5.93 7.84
CA ARG A 290 -3.63 -6.89 6.93
C ARG A 290 -4.08 -6.21 5.63
N THR A 291 -4.03 -6.97 4.54
CA THR A 291 -4.70 -6.65 3.28
C THR A 291 -6.17 -7.08 3.35
N LEU A 292 -6.93 -6.81 2.30
CA LEU A 292 -8.30 -7.31 2.11
C LEU A 292 -8.34 -8.73 1.55
N ALA A 293 -7.18 -9.39 1.39
CA ALA A 293 -7.12 -10.77 0.93
C ALA A 293 -7.91 -11.70 1.85
N ALA A 294 -8.31 -12.85 1.31
CA ALA A 294 -8.92 -13.90 2.09
C ALA A 294 -8.04 -14.27 3.29
N GLU A 295 -8.67 -14.67 4.39
CA GLU A 295 -7.97 -14.97 5.63
C GLU A 295 -6.88 -16.04 5.39
N ALA A 296 -7.17 -17.13 4.69
CA ALA A 296 -6.17 -18.18 4.41
C ALA A 296 -5.09 -17.79 3.36
N SER A 297 -5.09 -16.57 2.83
CA SER A 297 -4.15 -16.16 1.78
C SER A 297 -2.73 -15.97 2.32
N GLU A 298 -1.73 -16.40 1.53
CA GLU A 298 -0.32 -16.08 1.75
C GLU A 298 -0.06 -14.55 1.68
N TRP A 299 -0.95 -13.82 1.03
CA TRP A 299 -0.91 -12.37 0.88
C TRP A 299 -1.74 -11.61 1.93
N ARG A 300 -2.15 -12.28 3.02
CA ARG A 300 -2.93 -11.66 4.12
C ARG A 300 -2.23 -10.43 4.70
N TYR A 301 -0.90 -10.41 4.75
CA TYR A 301 -0.14 -9.35 5.41
C TYR A 301 0.39 -8.30 4.42
N LEU A 302 0.22 -7.05 4.81
CA LEU A 302 0.61 -5.88 4.02
C LEU A 302 2.11 -5.85 3.72
N ASN A 303 2.96 -6.07 4.71
CA ASN A 303 4.41 -6.05 4.54
C ASN A 303 4.89 -7.16 3.60
N VAL A 304 4.21 -8.33 3.61
CA VAL A 304 4.52 -9.43 2.68
C VAL A 304 4.17 -9.01 1.25
N ARG A 305 2.96 -8.48 1.02
CA ARG A 305 2.56 -7.99 -0.31
C ARG A 305 3.46 -6.86 -0.82
N ARG A 306 3.76 -5.87 0.01
CA ARG A 306 4.60 -4.71 -0.36
C ARG A 306 6.04 -5.12 -0.61
N LEU A 307 6.60 -6.04 0.18
CA LEU A 307 7.94 -6.59 -0.07
C LEU A 307 8.00 -7.33 -1.41
N SER A 308 7.01 -8.16 -1.73
CA SER A 308 6.99 -8.86 -3.01
C SER A 308 6.86 -7.90 -4.19
N ILE A 309 6.02 -6.86 -4.09
CA ILE A 309 5.96 -5.78 -5.10
C ILE A 309 7.34 -5.12 -5.25
N ALA A 310 7.99 -4.75 -4.14
CA ALA A 310 9.31 -4.11 -4.18
C ALA A 310 10.38 -4.99 -4.84
N ILE A 311 10.38 -6.30 -4.57
CA ILE A 311 11.28 -7.29 -5.21
C ILE A 311 10.97 -7.41 -6.71
N GLU A 312 9.70 -7.58 -7.08
CA GLU A 312 9.24 -7.67 -8.48
C GLU A 312 9.71 -6.42 -9.27
N GLN A 313 9.50 -5.22 -8.72
CA GLN A 313 9.90 -3.96 -9.34
C GLN A 313 11.43 -3.77 -9.40
N ALA A 314 12.15 -4.13 -8.34
CA ALA A 314 13.60 -4.05 -8.32
C ALA A 314 14.21 -4.93 -9.41
N ILE A 315 13.73 -6.17 -9.53
CA ILE A 315 14.17 -7.10 -10.58
C ILE A 315 13.84 -6.53 -11.96
N ALA A 316 12.59 -6.14 -12.22
CA ALA A 316 12.18 -5.59 -13.52
C ALA A 316 13.02 -4.39 -13.96
N ASN A 317 13.28 -3.45 -13.05
CA ASN A 317 14.10 -2.27 -13.33
C ASN A 317 15.58 -2.62 -13.51
N GLY A 318 16.12 -3.50 -12.67
CA GLY A 318 17.53 -3.91 -12.68
C GLY A 318 17.91 -4.83 -13.83
N THR A 319 16.95 -5.55 -14.42
CA THR A 319 17.18 -6.49 -15.54
C THR A 319 16.72 -5.96 -16.90
N ARG A 320 16.24 -4.70 -16.98
CA ARG A 320 15.80 -4.09 -18.24
C ARG A 320 16.84 -4.14 -19.37
N TRP A 321 18.12 -4.13 -19.02
CA TRP A 321 19.21 -4.23 -19.98
C TRP A 321 19.31 -5.60 -20.68
N MET A 322 18.71 -6.65 -20.12
CA MET A 322 18.75 -7.99 -20.69
C MET A 322 17.85 -8.13 -21.92
N VAL A 323 16.95 -7.16 -22.15
CA VAL A 323 16.08 -7.13 -23.33
C VAL A 323 16.97 -6.96 -24.57
N PHE A 324 16.75 -7.81 -25.57
CA PHE A 324 17.54 -7.91 -26.81
C PHE A 324 18.94 -8.51 -26.68
N GLU A 325 19.33 -9.05 -25.52
CA GLU A 325 20.54 -9.86 -25.40
C GLU A 325 20.35 -11.25 -26.05
N PRO A 326 21.43 -11.89 -26.55
CA PRO A 326 21.36 -13.26 -27.04
C PRO A 326 20.85 -14.24 -25.98
N ASN A 327 19.83 -15.04 -26.32
CA ASN A 327 19.29 -16.06 -25.42
C ASN A 327 20.20 -17.30 -25.37
N ASP A 328 21.26 -17.20 -24.56
CA ASP A 328 22.29 -18.22 -24.40
C ASP A 328 22.64 -18.50 -22.92
N TYR A 329 23.55 -19.46 -22.72
CA TYR A 329 24.02 -19.84 -21.38
C TYR A 329 24.71 -18.70 -20.61
N THR A 330 25.26 -17.70 -21.31
CA THR A 330 25.90 -16.52 -20.71
C THR A 330 24.86 -15.61 -20.09
N LEU A 331 23.74 -15.37 -20.81
CA LEU A 331 22.61 -14.62 -20.29
C LEU A 331 21.99 -15.30 -19.07
N TRP A 332 21.75 -16.62 -19.15
CA TRP A 332 21.15 -17.37 -18.04
C TRP A 332 22.03 -17.37 -16.79
N ARG A 333 23.36 -17.47 -16.96
CA ARG A 333 24.31 -17.33 -15.86
C ARG A 333 24.29 -15.92 -15.26
N SER A 334 24.16 -14.89 -16.09
CA SER A 334 24.09 -13.50 -15.64
C SER A 334 22.80 -13.23 -14.86
N ILE A 335 21.66 -13.75 -15.32
CA ILE A 335 20.37 -13.70 -14.60
C ILE A 335 20.50 -14.31 -13.20
N ARG A 336 20.99 -15.55 -13.12
CA ARG A 336 21.17 -16.24 -11.83
C ARG A 336 22.11 -15.49 -10.88
N ARG A 337 23.23 -14.99 -11.41
CA ARG A 337 24.22 -14.24 -10.63
C ARG A 337 23.63 -12.93 -10.09
N ASP A 338 23.02 -12.13 -10.94
CA ASP A 338 22.64 -10.76 -10.60
C ASP A 338 21.39 -10.76 -9.68
N ILE A 339 20.39 -11.60 -9.98
CA ILE A 339 19.22 -11.79 -9.10
C ILE A 339 19.63 -12.48 -7.80
N GLY A 340 20.48 -13.51 -7.84
CA GLY A 340 20.95 -14.20 -6.64
C GLY A 340 21.73 -13.27 -5.69
N ALA A 341 22.58 -12.41 -6.24
CA ALA A 341 23.29 -11.39 -5.45
C ALA A 341 22.34 -10.36 -4.84
N PHE A 342 21.28 -9.98 -5.55
CA PHE A 342 20.23 -9.09 -5.02
C PHE A 342 19.46 -9.74 -3.87
N LEU A 343 18.91 -10.94 -4.06
CA LEU A 343 18.14 -11.63 -3.03
C LEU A 343 18.98 -11.98 -1.80
N THR A 344 20.28 -12.19 -1.98
CA THR A 344 21.22 -12.34 -0.85
C THR A 344 21.31 -11.06 -0.01
N ARG A 345 21.29 -9.87 -0.62
CA ARG A 345 21.22 -8.59 0.13
C ARG A 345 19.89 -8.47 0.87
N VAL A 346 18.79 -8.73 0.18
CA VAL A 346 17.43 -8.70 0.77
C VAL A 346 17.32 -9.67 1.97
N TRP A 347 17.90 -10.86 1.88
CA TRP A 347 17.98 -11.81 2.99
C TRP A 347 18.85 -11.30 4.15
N ARG A 348 20.03 -10.75 3.86
CA ARG A 348 20.92 -10.16 4.89
C ARG A 348 20.27 -8.99 5.63
N ASP A 349 19.38 -8.26 4.96
CA ASP A 349 18.59 -7.17 5.55
C ASP A 349 17.42 -7.69 6.42
N GLY A 350 17.27 -9.01 6.57
CA GLY A 350 16.26 -9.65 7.42
C GLY A 350 14.87 -9.77 6.78
N ALA A 351 14.74 -9.48 5.47
CA ALA A 351 13.45 -9.50 4.80
C ALA A 351 12.99 -10.92 4.39
N LEU A 352 13.92 -11.87 4.24
CA LEU A 352 13.64 -13.26 3.89
C LEU A 352 13.93 -14.20 5.06
N LEU A 353 13.11 -15.25 5.20
CA LEU A 353 13.23 -16.27 6.24
C LEU A 353 14.18 -17.39 5.78
N GLY A 354 15.15 -17.75 6.61
CA GLY A 354 16.07 -18.86 6.35
C GLY A 354 17.40 -18.63 7.04
N ARG A 355 18.07 -19.71 7.48
CA ARG A 355 19.40 -19.63 8.11
C ARG A 355 20.50 -19.54 7.07
N THR A 356 20.24 -20.02 5.85
CA THR A 356 21.13 -19.90 4.69
C THR A 356 20.37 -19.28 3.51
N PRO A 357 21.08 -18.71 2.51
CA PRO A 357 20.45 -18.21 1.28
C PRO A 357 19.57 -19.25 0.57
N GLU A 358 19.98 -20.52 0.58
CA GLU A 358 19.29 -21.62 -0.11
C GLU A 358 17.99 -22.03 0.60
N GLU A 359 17.89 -21.82 1.91
CA GLU A 359 16.62 -21.93 2.64
C GLU A 359 15.70 -20.73 2.35
N ALA A 360 16.27 -19.57 2.03
CA ALA A 360 15.55 -18.30 1.90
C ALA A 360 15.03 -18.00 0.48
N PHE A 361 15.77 -18.38 -0.56
CA PHE A 361 15.37 -18.16 -1.95
C PHE A 361 16.05 -19.13 -2.92
N PHE A 362 15.50 -19.22 -4.13
CA PHE A 362 16.17 -19.86 -5.27
C PHE A 362 15.98 -19.03 -6.55
N VAL A 363 16.93 -19.16 -7.48
CA VAL A 363 16.85 -18.59 -8.83
C VAL A 363 17.25 -19.67 -9.83
N LYS A 364 16.29 -20.11 -10.64
CA LYS A 364 16.48 -21.11 -11.69
C LYS A 364 16.31 -20.47 -13.05
N CYS A 365 17.38 -20.49 -13.85
CA CYS A 365 17.38 -20.07 -15.25
C CYS A 365 18.44 -20.92 -15.95
N ASP A 366 17.95 -21.95 -16.62
CA ASP A 366 18.70 -23.03 -17.26
C ASP A 366 17.90 -23.63 -18.41
N GLU A 367 18.42 -24.71 -18.99
CA GLU A 367 17.84 -25.41 -20.14
C GLU A 367 16.46 -26.03 -19.83
N GLU A 368 16.18 -26.39 -18.58
CA GLU A 368 14.85 -26.91 -18.19
C GLU A 368 13.80 -25.80 -18.21
N THR A 369 14.18 -24.59 -17.78
CA THR A 369 13.30 -23.41 -17.87
C THR A 369 13.27 -22.78 -19.27
N ASN A 370 14.28 -23.04 -20.11
CA ASN A 370 14.45 -22.45 -21.44
C ASN A 370 14.69 -23.53 -22.52
N PRO A 371 13.71 -24.43 -22.75
CA PRO A 371 13.75 -25.37 -23.87
C PRO A 371 13.73 -24.67 -25.23
N ALA A 372 14.00 -25.42 -26.30
CA ALA A 372 14.15 -24.88 -27.66
C ALA A 372 12.93 -24.05 -28.12
N ASP A 373 11.72 -24.51 -27.84
CA ASP A 373 10.46 -23.81 -28.18
C ASP A 373 10.32 -22.44 -27.49
N VAL A 374 10.71 -22.34 -26.21
CA VAL A 374 10.75 -21.06 -25.47
C VAL A 374 11.79 -20.12 -26.08
N ARG A 375 12.96 -20.65 -26.46
CA ARG A 375 14.05 -19.88 -27.06
C ARG A 375 13.72 -19.40 -28.46
N ASP A 376 13.11 -20.26 -29.28
CA ASP A 376 12.67 -19.98 -30.64
C ASP A 376 11.53 -18.95 -30.64
N ALA A 377 10.71 -18.92 -29.58
CA ALA A 377 9.73 -17.88 -29.32
C ALA A 377 10.35 -16.54 -28.84
N GLY A 378 11.67 -16.46 -28.70
CA GLY A 378 12.39 -15.27 -28.25
C GLY A 378 12.23 -14.97 -26.76
N MET A 379 11.84 -15.96 -25.94
CA MET A 379 11.59 -15.79 -24.51
C MET A 379 12.75 -16.33 -23.67
N VAL A 380 12.99 -15.67 -22.53
CA VAL A 380 13.84 -16.18 -21.45
C VAL A 380 13.00 -16.26 -20.18
N VAL A 381 12.97 -17.44 -19.56
CA VAL A 381 12.20 -17.73 -18.35
C VAL A 381 13.17 -18.00 -17.20
N ALA A 382 12.91 -17.35 -16.07
CA ALA A 382 13.58 -17.60 -14.80
C ALA A 382 12.53 -17.85 -13.72
N HIS A 383 12.66 -18.95 -12.99
CA HIS A 383 11.84 -19.23 -11.81
C HIS A 383 12.53 -18.73 -10.55
N ILE A 384 11.82 -17.93 -9.78
CA ILE A 384 12.33 -17.30 -8.56
C ILE A 384 11.38 -17.65 -7.43
N GLY A 385 11.90 -18.28 -6.38
CA GLY A 385 11.16 -18.52 -5.14
C GLY A 385 11.78 -17.73 -4.00
N ILE A 386 10.95 -17.20 -3.11
CA ILE A 386 11.37 -16.47 -1.91
C ILE A 386 10.56 -16.95 -0.70
N ALA A 387 11.21 -17.04 0.46
CA ALA A 387 10.58 -17.32 1.74
C ALA A 387 10.42 -16.01 2.52
N VAL A 388 9.20 -15.51 2.65
CA VAL A 388 8.91 -14.20 3.23
C VAL A 388 8.69 -14.28 4.74
N VAL A 389 9.20 -13.31 5.50
CA VAL A 389 8.96 -13.24 6.97
C VAL A 389 7.52 -12.79 7.24
N LYS A 390 6.73 -13.62 7.92
CA LYS A 390 5.38 -13.27 8.39
C LYS A 390 5.44 -12.59 9.77
N PRO A 391 4.63 -11.55 10.04
CA PRO A 391 4.65 -10.85 11.33
C PRO A 391 4.06 -11.69 12.47
N ALA A 392 4.57 -11.49 13.69
CA ALA A 392 3.97 -12.04 14.90
C ALA A 392 2.78 -11.18 15.36
N GLU A 393 1.58 -11.51 14.88
CA GLU A 393 0.35 -10.80 15.24
C GLU A 393 -0.18 -11.17 16.65
N PHE A 394 0.05 -12.40 17.08
CA PHE A 394 -0.40 -12.92 18.37
C PHE A 394 0.81 -13.37 19.19
N VAL A 395 0.98 -12.77 20.37
CA VAL A 395 1.96 -13.22 21.37
C VAL A 395 1.20 -13.77 22.56
N VAL A 396 1.34 -15.08 22.79
CA VAL A 396 0.62 -15.79 23.87
C VAL A 396 1.60 -16.11 24.98
N PHE A 397 1.46 -15.43 26.12
CA PHE A 397 2.16 -15.78 27.35
C PHE A 397 1.32 -16.78 28.13
N LYS A 398 1.84 -17.99 28.36
CA LYS A 398 1.22 -18.99 29.23
C LYS A 398 1.90 -18.92 30.60
N LEU A 399 1.17 -18.45 31.61
CA LEU A 399 1.62 -18.46 32.99
C LEU A 399 1.15 -19.74 33.68
N SER A 400 2.08 -20.52 34.24
CA SER A 400 1.78 -21.61 35.17
C SER A 400 2.38 -21.29 36.53
N GLN A 401 1.65 -21.62 37.60
CA GLN A 401 2.19 -21.60 38.94
C GLN A 401 2.95 -22.91 39.16
N TRP A 402 4.27 -22.83 39.29
CA TRP A 402 5.11 -23.99 39.54
C TRP A 402 5.42 -24.11 41.04
N ALA A 403 4.98 -25.20 41.67
CA ALA A 403 5.50 -25.64 42.96
C ALA A 403 6.79 -26.42 42.68
N GLY A 404 7.95 -25.77 42.84
CA GLY A 404 9.25 -26.25 42.37
C GLY A 404 9.50 -27.75 42.57
N GLY A 405 9.78 -28.43 41.47
CA GLY A 405 10.18 -29.84 41.41
C GLY A 405 10.67 -30.15 40.00
N THR A 406 11.91 -30.60 39.87
CA THR A 406 12.57 -30.92 38.60
C THR A 406 11.79 -31.96 37.81
N GLU A 407 11.28 -31.57 36.64
CA GLU A 407 11.01 -32.51 35.56
C GLU A 407 11.66 -32.01 34.27
N THR A 408 12.44 -32.91 33.69
CA THR A 408 12.99 -32.84 32.35
C THR A 408 11.84 -32.97 31.35
N ASP A 409 11.50 -31.89 30.65
CA ASP A 409 10.54 -31.96 29.55
C ASP A 409 11.12 -32.76 28.40
N THR A 410 10.61 -33.99 28.24
CA THR A 410 10.68 -34.73 26.98
C THR A 410 9.81 -33.98 25.97
N ILE A 411 10.45 -33.21 25.09
CA ILE A 411 9.80 -32.64 23.90
C ILE A 411 9.46 -33.81 22.96
N GLY A 412 8.17 -34.09 22.75
CA GLY A 412 7.70 -35.08 21.80
C GLY A 412 6.34 -34.72 21.21
N GLY A 413 6.25 -34.76 19.87
CA GLY A 413 5.01 -34.72 19.10
C GLY A 413 5.01 -33.68 18.00
#